data_AF-A0A314YD87-F1
#
_entry.id   AF-A0A314YD87-F1
#
_cell.length_a   1.000
_cell.length_b   1.000
_cell.length_c   1.000
_cell.angle_alpha   90.00
_cell.angle_beta   90.00
_cell.angle_gamma   90.00
#
_symmetry.space_group_name_H-M   'P 1'
#
loop_
_entity.id
_entity.type
_entity.pdbx_description
1 polymer ?
#
loop_
_entity_poly.entity_id
_entity_poly.type
_entity_poly.pdbx_seq_one_letter_code
_entity_poly.pdbx_strand_id
1 'polypeptide(L)'
;MDKDAPAGTGFSYSTTADGYNTSDTIHAKRASEFLQKWLLTHPKFLANPLYISGDSYSGKIVPIIVQEITNGIEAGIAPSLNLKGYVIGNPVTNRKEELNSQIEFAHRMTLISTRMFESTKRNCKGEYVDVDPNNELCLNNLQAFEECISRLEESHILAPACAPGIDDDNFLSFPFPEQLCRVERQRYSEVWANDMNVRKALNIRRGTKAEWARCNSSIPYIKDVRSSVDYHRNLMQKSLRAFVYRKVMETLMENDEKRMWGKA
;
A
#
# COMPACT_ATOMS: atom_id res chain seq x y z
N MET A 1 -4.44 -16.09 7.91
CA MET A 1 -5.83 -15.70 7.61
C MET A 1 -5.72 -14.64 6.55
N ASP A 2 -6.20 -14.91 5.35
CA ASP A 2 -6.08 -13.97 4.24
C ASP A 2 -7.42 -13.26 4.08
N LYS A 3 -7.38 -11.93 4.05
CA LYS A 3 -8.55 -11.08 4.04
C LYS A 3 -8.43 -10.14 2.85
N ASP A 4 -9.31 -10.31 1.87
CA ASP A 4 -9.50 -9.32 0.82
C ASP A 4 -10.37 -8.18 1.34
N ALA A 5 -9.86 -6.95 1.29
CA ALA A 5 -10.61 -5.77 1.71
C ALA A 5 -10.11 -4.51 1.01
N PRO A 6 -10.99 -3.53 0.74
CA PRO A 6 -12.43 -3.50 1.02
C PRO A 6 -13.27 -4.34 0.04
N ALA A 7 -14.60 -4.32 0.17
CA ALA A 7 -15.51 -4.98 -0.78
C ALA A 7 -15.21 -4.52 -2.22
N GLY A 8 -15.13 -5.48 -3.14
CA GLY A 8 -14.67 -5.26 -4.52
C GLY A 8 -13.22 -5.68 -4.77
N THR A 9 -12.41 -5.84 -3.71
CA THR A 9 -11.03 -6.36 -3.77
C THR A 9 -11.04 -7.87 -3.79
N GLY A 10 -10.24 -8.49 -4.66
CA GLY A 10 -10.13 -9.95 -4.77
C GLY A 10 -11.49 -10.63 -4.82
N PHE A 11 -11.75 -11.56 -3.91
CA PHE A 11 -13.03 -12.26 -3.78
C PHE A 11 -14.06 -11.57 -2.89
N SER A 12 -13.71 -10.49 -2.20
CA SER A 12 -14.65 -9.75 -1.36
C SER A 12 -15.68 -8.99 -2.20
N TYR A 13 -16.94 -9.09 -1.80
CA TYR A 13 -18.08 -8.51 -2.51
C TYR A 13 -19.12 -7.96 -1.54
N SER A 14 -20.04 -7.14 -2.06
CA SER A 14 -21.22 -6.66 -1.34
C SER A 14 -22.48 -7.06 -2.11
N THR A 15 -23.57 -7.33 -1.40
CA THR A 15 -24.89 -7.57 -2.00
C THR A 15 -25.67 -6.29 -2.28
N THR A 16 -25.17 -5.15 -1.80
CA THR A 16 -25.75 -3.82 -2.02
C THR A 16 -24.73 -2.88 -2.64
N ALA A 17 -25.20 -1.91 -3.43
CA ALA A 17 -24.35 -0.89 -4.04
C ALA A 17 -23.58 -0.08 -2.97
N ASP A 18 -24.26 0.31 -1.89
CA ASP A 18 -23.66 1.08 -0.79
C ASP A 18 -22.54 0.36 -0.07
N GLY A 19 -22.53 -0.98 -0.08
CA GLY A 19 -21.43 -1.73 0.55
C GLY A 19 -20.10 -1.58 -0.20
N TYR A 20 -20.12 -1.18 -1.47
CA TYR A 20 -18.91 -0.86 -2.23
C TYR A 20 -18.38 0.55 -1.95
N ASN A 21 -19.25 1.49 -1.55
CA ASN A 21 -18.84 2.83 -1.15
C ASN A 21 -18.02 2.74 0.15
N THR A 22 -16.78 3.23 0.11
CA THR A 22 -15.85 3.12 1.25
C THR A 22 -14.84 4.25 1.27
N SER A 23 -14.14 4.37 2.40
CA SER A 23 -13.06 5.32 2.63
C SER A 23 -11.95 4.69 3.47
N ASP A 24 -10.84 5.38 3.73
CA ASP A 24 -9.77 4.87 4.61
C ASP A 24 -10.32 4.55 6.00
N THR A 25 -11.13 5.45 6.57
CA THR A 25 -11.72 5.27 7.90
C THR A 25 -12.81 4.19 7.93
N ILE A 26 -13.71 4.17 6.93
CA ILE A 26 -14.75 3.14 6.82
C ILE A 26 -14.12 1.76 6.62
N HIS A 27 -13.09 1.66 5.77
CA HIS A 27 -12.37 0.42 5.55
C HIS A 27 -11.73 -0.08 6.84
N ALA A 28 -11.00 0.77 7.57
CA ALA A 28 -10.37 0.40 8.82
C ALA A 28 -11.38 -0.08 9.88
N LYS A 29 -12.51 0.62 10.01
CA LYS A 29 -13.60 0.21 10.92
C LYS A 29 -14.22 -1.14 10.52
N ARG A 30 -14.58 -1.32 9.25
CA ARG A 30 -15.11 -2.61 8.78
C ARG A 30 -14.09 -3.73 8.94
N ALA A 31 -12.79 -3.40 8.87
CA ALA A 31 -11.73 -4.36 9.08
C ALA A 31 -11.60 -4.83 10.53
N SER A 32 -11.69 -3.92 11.51
CA SER A 32 -11.71 -4.28 12.93
C SER A 32 -12.96 -5.09 13.29
N GLU A 33 -14.13 -4.68 12.79
CA GLU A 33 -15.41 -5.39 12.97
C GLU A 33 -15.35 -6.82 12.42
N PHE A 34 -14.79 -6.99 11.22
CA PHE A 34 -14.61 -8.30 10.62
C PHE A 34 -13.71 -9.20 11.47
N LEU A 35 -12.57 -8.68 11.95
CA LEU A 35 -11.65 -9.44 12.78
C LEU A 35 -12.31 -9.88 14.09
N GLN A 36 -13.08 -8.99 14.72
CA GLN A 36 -13.83 -9.30 15.93
C GLN A 36 -14.86 -10.41 15.70
N LYS A 37 -15.66 -10.32 14.62
CA LYS A 37 -16.62 -11.37 14.23
C LYS A 37 -15.95 -12.69 13.86
N TRP A 38 -14.78 -12.63 13.21
CA TRP A 38 -14.02 -13.83 12.88
C TRP A 38 -13.52 -14.54 14.13
N LEU A 39 -13.03 -13.80 15.14
CA LEU A 39 -12.59 -14.37 16.41
C LEU A 39 -13.73 -14.96 17.24
N LEU A 40 -14.96 -14.44 17.13
CA LEU A 40 -16.15 -15.07 17.72
C LEU A 40 -16.42 -16.46 17.14
N THR A 41 -16.21 -16.63 15.85
CA THR A 41 -16.40 -17.93 15.16
C THR A 41 -15.18 -18.84 15.24
N HIS A 42 -14.02 -18.30 15.66
CA HIS A 42 -12.77 -19.04 15.80
C HIS A 42 -12.11 -18.79 17.19
N PRO A 43 -12.82 -19.12 18.29
CA PRO A 43 -12.40 -18.74 19.65
C PRO A 43 -11.05 -19.32 20.06
N LYS A 44 -10.61 -20.42 19.44
CA LYS A 44 -9.29 -21.03 19.66
C LYS A 44 -8.11 -20.09 19.41
N PHE A 45 -8.31 -19.00 18.67
CA PHE A 45 -7.26 -18.00 18.40
C PHE A 45 -7.31 -16.78 19.33
N LEU A 46 -8.31 -16.67 20.23
CA LEU A 46 -8.48 -15.49 21.09
C LEU A 46 -7.29 -15.24 22.01
N ALA A 47 -6.68 -16.31 22.53
CA ALA A 47 -5.53 -16.20 23.41
C ALA A 47 -4.23 -15.84 22.65
N ASN A 48 -4.19 -15.98 21.33
CA ASN A 48 -2.97 -15.80 20.57
C ASN A 48 -2.57 -14.32 20.51
N PRO A 49 -1.27 -14.00 20.60
CA PRO A 49 -0.76 -12.67 20.30
C PRO A 49 -1.21 -12.22 18.90
N LEU A 50 -1.94 -11.10 18.84
CA LEU A 50 -2.43 -10.53 17.60
C LEU A 50 -1.48 -9.41 17.14
N TYR A 51 -1.10 -9.50 15.87
CA TYR A 51 -0.40 -8.44 15.15
C TYR A 51 -1.18 -8.08 13.89
N ILE A 52 -1.29 -6.79 13.60
CA ILE A 52 -1.88 -6.31 12.35
C ILE A 52 -0.73 -5.93 11.41
N SER A 53 -0.68 -6.51 10.23
CA SER A 53 0.36 -6.21 9.25
C SER A 53 -0.19 -5.74 7.92
N GLY A 54 0.58 -4.94 7.20
CA GLY A 54 0.25 -4.55 5.84
C GLY A 54 1.43 -3.94 5.09
N ASP A 55 1.25 -3.74 3.79
CA ASP A 55 2.26 -3.14 2.91
C ASP A 55 1.66 -1.99 2.09
N SER A 56 2.51 -1.08 1.60
CA SER A 56 2.15 -0.02 0.67
C SER A 56 1.05 0.89 1.24
N TYR A 57 -0.09 1.02 0.58
CA TYR A 57 -1.21 1.85 1.03
C TYR A 57 -1.76 1.44 2.41
N SER A 58 -1.48 0.21 2.85
CA SER A 58 -1.78 -0.25 4.21
C SER A 58 -1.03 0.54 5.29
N GLY A 59 0.02 1.28 4.94
CA GLY A 59 0.66 2.26 5.82
C GLY A 59 -0.31 3.34 6.35
N LYS A 60 -1.40 3.60 5.64
CA LYS A 60 -2.51 4.43 6.14
C LYS A 60 -3.51 3.62 6.94
N ILE A 61 -3.87 2.44 6.46
CA ILE A 61 -5.01 1.68 6.97
C ILE A 61 -4.68 0.94 8.27
N VAL A 62 -3.50 0.30 8.37
CA VAL A 62 -3.11 -0.50 9.53
C VAL A 62 -3.11 0.31 10.83
N PRO A 63 -2.52 1.51 10.91
CA PRO A 63 -2.58 2.32 12.13
C PRO A 63 -4.01 2.64 12.56
N ILE A 64 -4.91 2.88 11.61
CA ILE A 64 -6.32 3.16 11.90
C ILE A 64 -7.01 1.89 12.42
N ILE A 65 -6.76 0.72 11.80
CA ILE A 65 -7.29 -0.57 12.31
C ILE A 65 -6.84 -0.82 13.76
N VAL A 66 -5.56 -0.58 14.04
CA VAL A 66 -4.99 -0.79 15.38
C VAL A 66 -5.60 0.19 16.38
N GLN A 67 -5.85 1.44 15.98
CA GLN A 67 -6.56 2.42 16.79
C GLN A 67 -8.00 1.97 17.08
N GLU A 68 -8.75 1.51 16.07
CA GLU A 68 -10.12 0.99 16.24
C GLU A 68 -10.17 -0.19 17.20
N ILE A 69 -9.21 -1.14 17.09
CA ILE A 69 -9.10 -2.27 18.01
C ILE A 69 -8.79 -1.79 19.44
N THR A 70 -7.85 -0.85 19.58
CA THR A 70 -7.45 -0.31 20.89
C THR A 70 -8.63 0.40 21.57
N ASN A 71 -9.36 1.24 20.82
CA ASN A 71 -10.57 1.91 21.30
C ASN A 71 -11.64 0.89 21.72
N GLY A 72 -11.81 -0.20 20.95
CA GLY A 72 -12.73 -1.28 21.29
C GLY A 72 -12.36 -2.03 22.57
N ILE A 73 -11.05 -2.27 22.80
CA ILE A 73 -10.55 -2.88 24.04
C ILE A 73 -10.83 -1.95 25.24
N GLU A 74 -10.54 -0.66 25.10
CA GLU A 74 -10.78 0.35 26.15
C GLU A 74 -12.26 0.53 26.47
N ALA A 75 -13.12 0.42 25.46
CA ALA A 75 -14.57 0.44 25.61
C ALA A 75 -15.16 -0.90 26.12
N GLY A 76 -14.34 -1.92 26.36
CA GLY A 76 -14.79 -3.23 26.87
C GLY A 76 -15.58 -4.06 25.86
N ILE A 77 -15.42 -3.81 24.55
CA ILE A 77 -16.13 -4.55 23.51
C ILE A 77 -15.60 -5.99 23.43
N ALA A 78 -16.51 -6.97 23.53
CA ALA A 78 -16.17 -8.38 23.47
C ALA A 78 -16.23 -8.95 22.03
N PRO A 79 -15.37 -9.94 21.69
CA PRO A 79 -14.23 -10.41 22.48
C PRO A 79 -13.13 -9.35 22.56
N SER A 80 -12.37 -9.37 23.65
CA SER A 80 -11.15 -8.56 23.77
C SER A 80 -10.05 -9.18 22.89
N LEU A 81 -9.43 -8.37 22.05
CA LEU A 81 -8.38 -8.80 21.14
C LEU A 81 -7.03 -8.73 21.86
N ASN A 82 -6.25 -9.80 21.84
CA ASN A 82 -4.89 -9.84 22.43
C ASN A 82 -3.85 -9.12 21.56
N LEU A 83 -4.11 -7.85 21.24
CA LEU A 83 -3.29 -7.00 20.38
C LEU A 83 -1.93 -6.71 21.02
N LYS A 84 -0.85 -7.05 20.31
CA LYS A 84 0.54 -6.84 20.76
C LYS A 84 1.31 -5.82 19.94
N GLY A 85 0.85 -5.50 18.73
CA GLY A 85 1.56 -4.59 17.86
C GLY A 85 1.10 -4.64 16.41
N TYR A 86 1.86 -3.96 15.57
CA TYR A 86 1.63 -3.92 14.14
C TYR A 86 2.92 -3.80 13.34
N VAL A 87 2.86 -4.23 12.08
CA VAL A 87 3.99 -4.26 11.15
C VAL A 87 3.57 -3.59 9.84
N ILE A 88 4.33 -2.61 9.37
CA ILE A 88 4.07 -2.00 8.06
C ILE A 88 5.31 -2.01 7.18
N GLY A 89 5.16 -2.60 5.99
CA GLY A 89 6.19 -2.68 4.95
C GLY A 89 5.98 -1.61 3.89
N ASN A 90 7.07 -0.98 3.46
CA ASN A 90 7.09 0.05 2.41
C ASN A 90 5.88 1.02 2.48
N PRO A 91 5.55 1.57 3.67
CA PRO A 91 4.25 2.18 3.86
C PRO A 91 4.14 3.48 3.08
N VAL A 92 2.93 3.74 2.57
CA VAL A 92 2.47 5.10 2.25
C VAL A 92 1.86 5.67 3.52
N THR A 93 2.43 6.73 4.07
CA THR A 93 1.92 7.41 5.28
C THR A 93 1.47 8.83 4.97
N ASN A 94 2.28 9.59 4.23
CA ASN A 94 1.96 10.93 3.75
C ASN A 94 2.48 11.10 2.33
N ARG A 95 1.58 10.94 1.35
CA ARG A 95 1.93 10.94 -0.07
C ARG A 95 2.59 12.23 -0.53
N LYS A 96 2.20 13.39 -0.01
CA LYS A 96 2.81 14.66 -0.43
C LYS A 96 4.29 14.70 -0.03
N GLU A 97 4.59 14.39 1.23
CA GLU A 97 5.97 14.38 1.72
C GLU A 97 6.81 13.30 1.03
N GLU A 98 6.23 12.14 0.75
CA GLU A 98 6.87 11.05 0.00
C GLU A 98 7.19 11.41 -1.45
N LEU A 99 6.30 12.14 -2.12
CA LEU A 99 6.56 12.64 -3.47
C LEU A 99 7.62 13.75 -3.43
N ASN A 100 7.59 14.61 -2.42
CA ASN A 100 8.59 15.67 -2.25
C ASN A 100 10.01 15.13 -1.91
N SER A 101 10.14 13.90 -1.43
CA SER A 101 11.46 13.31 -1.17
C SER A 101 12.11 12.67 -2.40
N GLN A 102 11.36 12.46 -3.49
CA GLN A 102 11.85 11.68 -4.64
C GLN A 102 13.13 12.23 -5.26
N ILE A 103 13.22 13.56 -5.40
CA ILE A 103 14.41 14.21 -5.97
C ILE A 103 15.64 14.00 -5.09
N GLU A 104 15.48 14.07 -3.77
CA GLU A 104 16.57 13.81 -2.83
C GLU A 104 16.96 12.33 -2.83
N PHE A 105 15.98 11.42 -2.85
CA PHE A 105 16.21 9.99 -2.96
C PHE A 105 16.97 9.64 -4.26
N ALA A 106 16.52 10.16 -5.40
CA ALA A 106 17.16 9.94 -6.69
C ALA A 106 18.61 10.42 -6.72
N HIS A 107 18.91 11.55 -6.05
CA HIS A 107 20.28 12.03 -5.90
C HIS A 107 21.13 11.10 -5.04
N ARG A 108 20.62 10.67 -3.89
CA ARG A 108 21.30 9.74 -2.97
C ARG A 108 21.57 8.38 -3.61
N MET A 109 20.68 7.94 -4.49
CA MET A 109 20.82 6.70 -5.27
C MET A 109 21.62 6.89 -6.56
N THR A 110 22.23 8.06 -6.78
CA THR A 110 23.03 8.39 -7.97
C THR A 110 22.28 8.28 -9.31
N LEU A 111 20.94 8.35 -9.28
CA LEU A 111 20.08 8.32 -10.46
C LEU A 111 20.08 9.65 -11.21
N ILE A 112 20.36 10.74 -10.51
CA ILE A 112 20.51 12.09 -11.08
C ILE A 112 21.84 12.72 -10.68
N SER A 113 22.34 13.62 -11.53
CA SER A 113 23.58 14.35 -11.24
C SER A 113 23.41 15.36 -10.09
N THR A 114 24.48 15.62 -9.34
CA THR A 114 24.49 16.69 -8.31
C THR A 114 24.08 18.04 -8.87
N ARG A 115 24.48 18.36 -10.12
CA ARG A 115 24.08 19.61 -10.79
C ARG A 115 22.56 19.70 -10.96
N MET A 116 21.93 18.61 -11.41
CA MET A 116 20.47 18.54 -11.58
C MET A 116 19.76 18.66 -10.23
N PHE A 117 20.22 17.91 -9.22
CA PHE A 117 19.68 17.98 -7.87
C PHE A 117 19.73 19.39 -7.28
N GLU A 118 20.91 20.02 -7.28
CA GLU A 118 21.09 21.36 -6.70
C GLU A 118 20.29 22.44 -7.45
N SER A 119 20.23 22.35 -8.79
CA SER A 119 19.44 23.27 -9.60
C SER A 119 17.95 23.12 -9.31
N THR A 120 17.44 21.89 -9.26
CA THR A 120 16.03 21.60 -8.98
C THR A 120 15.66 22.05 -7.58
N LYS A 121 16.46 21.66 -6.57
CA LYS A 121 16.26 22.07 -5.18
C LYS A 121 16.23 23.60 -5.01
N ARG A 122 17.12 24.32 -5.70
CA ARG A 122 17.19 25.79 -5.64
C ARG A 122 15.98 26.44 -6.30
N ASN A 123 15.65 26.04 -7.53
CA ASN A 123 14.59 26.69 -8.31
C ASN A 123 13.19 26.36 -7.77
N CYS A 124 13.00 25.17 -7.23
CA CYS A 124 11.74 24.72 -6.64
C CYS A 124 11.64 24.94 -5.11
N LYS A 125 12.71 25.46 -4.47
CA LYS A 125 12.75 25.76 -3.02
C LYS A 125 12.42 24.56 -2.12
N GLY A 126 12.67 23.34 -2.60
CA GLY A 126 12.37 22.11 -1.86
C GLY A 126 10.89 21.67 -1.86
N GLU A 127 10.02 22.32 -2.63
CA GLU A 127 8.65 21.86 -2.90
C GLU A 127 8.56 21.46 -4.38
N TYR A 128 8.17 20.22 -4.64
CA TYR A 128 8.17 19.61 -5.98
C TYR A 128 6.79 19.07 -6.38
N VAL A 129 5.81 19.08 -5.47
CA VAL A 129 4.44 18.62 -5.74
C VAL A 129 3.51 19.81 -5.99
N ASP A 130 3.41 20.70 -5.00
CA ASP A 130 2.52 21.87 -5.08
C ASP A 130 3.32 23.11 -5.51
N VAL A 131 3.85 23.08 -6.74
CA VAL A 131 4.74 24.14 -7.25
C VAL A 131 3.98 25.34 -7.82
N ASP A 132 4.62 26.52 -7.81
CA ASP A 132 4.08 27.71 -8.46
C ASP A 132 4.07 27.52 -9.99
N PRO A 133 2.89 27.56 -10.66
CA PRO A 133 2.79 27.36 -12.09
C PRO A 133 3.48 28.45 -12.91
N ASN A 134 3.79 29.61 -12.33
CA ASN A 134 4.52 30.68 -13.01
C ASN A 134 6.05 30.54 -12.89
N ASN A 135 6.53 29.58 -12.11
CA ASN A 135 7.97 29.34 -11.94
C ASN A 135 8.50 28.42 -13.04
N GLU A 136 8.69 28.96 -14.25
CA GLU A 136 9.18 28.23 -15.42
C GLU A 136 10.49 27.49 -15.15
N LEU A 137 11.40 28.06 -14.36
CA LEU A 137 12.67 27.42 -14.01
C LEU A 137 12.48 26.16 -13.16
N CYS A 138 11.50 26.16 -12.26
CA CYS A 138 11.17 24.96 -11.50
C CYS A 138 10.50 23.92 -12.40
N LEU A 139 9.51 24.32 -13.21
CA LEU A 139 8.81 23.41 -14.11
C LEU A 139 9.76 22.72 -15.10
N ASN A 140 10.67 23.48 -15.72
CA ASN A 140 11.68 22.93 -16.63
C ASN A 140 12.63 21.94 -15.92
N ASN A 141 13.00 22.21 -14.68
CA ASN A 141 13.84 21.30 -13.89
C ASN A 141 13.09 20.02 -13.49
N LEU A 142 11.81 20.12 -13.14
CA LEU A 142 10.96 18.96 -12.84
C LEU A 142 10.74 18.10 -14.08
N GLN A 143 10.49 18.72 -15.23
CA GLN A 143 10.39 18.00 -16.50
C GLN A 143 11.70 17.25 -16.83
N ALA A 144 12.85 17.91 -16.69
CA ALA A 144 14.14 17.28 -16.92
C ALA A 144 14.41 16.12 -15.93
N PHE A 145 13.94 16.26 -14.69
CA PHE A 145 13.98 15.18 -13.70
C PHE A 145 13.12 13.98 -14.13
N GLU A 146 11.85 14.21 -14.49
CA GLU A 146 10.92 13.18 -14.97
C GLU A 146 11.46 12.44 -16.19
N GLU A 147 12.01 13.17 -17.17
CA GLU A 147 12.63 12.57 -18.35
C GLU A 147 13.82 11.67 -17.97
N CYS A 148 14.64 12.09 -17.00
CA CYS A 148 15.79 11.33 -16.53
C CYS A 148 15.40 10.00 -15.86
N ILE A 149 14.31 9.99 -15.08
CA ILE A 149 13.85 8.80 -14.35
C ILE A 149 12.80 7.98 -15.10
N SER A 150 12.34 8.44 -16.27
CA SER A 150 11.25 7.84 -17.05
C SER A 150 11.41 6.35 -17.39
N ARG A 151 12.64 5.85 -17.42
CA ARG A 151 12.96 4.45 -17.71
C ARG A 151 13.09 3.57 -16.48
N LEU A 152 12.91 4.12 -15.28
CA LEU A 152 13.01 3.38 -14.03
C LEU A 152 11.65 2.74 -13.71
N GLU A 153 11.71 1.52 -13.18
CA GLU A 153 10.55 0.91 -12.56
C GLU A 153 10.36 1.55 -11.17
N GLU A 154 9.35 2.43 -11.04
CA GLU A 154 9.11 3.18 -9.80
C GLU A 154 8.94 2.29 -8.56
N SER A 155 8.46 1.05 -8.76
CA SER A 155 8.24 0.06 -7.71
C SER A 155 9.41 -0.90 -7.49
N HIS A 156 10.52 -0.73 -8.22
CA HIS A 156 11.78 -1.45 -8.04
C HIS A 156 12.88 -0.84 -8.92
N ILE A 157 13.64 0.14 -8.42
CA ILE A 157 14.59 0.93 -9.23
C ILE A 157 15.75 0.13 -9.84
N LEU A 158 16.02 -1.07 -9.31
CA LEU A 158 17.03 -1.99 -9.84
C LEU A 158 16.46 -3.04 -10.79
N ALA A 159 15.13 -3.10 -10.93
CA ALA A 159 14.51 -3.98 -11.90
C ALA A 159 14.75 -3.45 -13.32
N PRO A 160 14.90 -4.34 -14.31
CA PRO A 160 14.98 -3.92 -15.70
C PRO A 160 13.69 -3.19 -16.11
N ALA A 161 13.86 -2.17 -16.94
CA ALA A 161 12.75 -1.52 -17.62
C ALA A 161 12.09 -2.53 -18.57
N CYS A 162 10.79 -2.75 -18.39
CA CYS A 162 10.03 -3.74 -19.14
C CYS A 162 9.32 -3.09 -20.33
N ALA A 163 9.47 -3.66 -21.53
CA ALA A 163 8.65 -3.27 -22.67
C ALA A 163 7.23 -3.85 -22.51
N PRO A 164 6.17 -3.15 -22.94
CA PRO A 164 4.81 -3.67 -22.81
C PRO A 164 4.57 -4.88 -23.73
N GLY A 165 4.10 -5.97 -23.13
CA GLY A 165 3.22 -6.96 -23.75
C GLY A 165 3.88 -8.14 -24.45
N ILE A 166 3.87 -9.29 -23.79
CA ILE A 166 3.82 -10.60 -24.48
C ILE A 166 2.36 -10.83 -24.86
N ASP A 167 2.09 -11.23 -26.11
CA ASP A 167 0.76 -11.63 -26.56
C ASP A 167 0.14 -12.70 -25.65
N ASP A 168 -1.15 -12.53 -25.31
CA ASP A 168 -1.89 -13.38 -24.36
C ASP A 168 -1.82 -14.87 -24.70
N ASP A 169 -1.78 -15.22 -25.99
CA ASP A 169 -1.73 -16.60 -26.48
C ASP A 169 -0.45 -17.35 -26.07
N ASN A 170 0.66 -16.64 -25.81
CA ASN A 170 1.95 -17.26 -25.48
C ASN A 170 2.31 -17.17 -23.99
N PHE A 171 1.53 -16.47 -23.15
CA PHE A 171 1.85 -16.23 -21.74
C PHE A 171 2.04 -17.54 -20.93
N LEU A 172 1.16 -18.52 -21.13
CA LEU A 172 1.22 -19.81 -20.44
C LEU A 172 2.30 -20.76 -20.99
N SER A 173 2.92 -20.41 -22.12
CA SER A 173 3.94 -21.21 -22.79
C SER A 173 5.36 -20.83 -22.37
N PHE A 174 5.55 -19.83 -21.49
CA PHE A 174 6.88 -19.44 -21.00
C PHE A 174 7.42 -20.45 -19.98
N PRO A 175 8.54 -21.13 -20.27
CA PRO A 175 9.08 -22.17 -19.40
C PRO A 175 9.81 -21.63 -18.16
N PHE A 176 10.14 -20.32 -18.11
CA PHE A 176 10.90 -19.71 -17.01
C PHE A 176 10.31 -18.36 -16.57
N PRO A 177 9.61 -18.31 -15.42
CA PRO A 177 9.04 -17.07 -14.87
C PRO A 177 10.08 -15.99 -14.53
N GLU A 178 11.37 -16.33 -14.32
CA GLU A 178 12.39 -15.33 -14.00
C GLU A 178 12.77 -14.43 -15.19
N GLN A 179 12.47 -14.84 -16.42
CA GLN A 179 12.66 -14.01 -17.61
C GLN A 179 11.48 -13.08 -17.87
N LEU A 180 10.36 -13.29 -17.16
CA LEU A 180 9.18 -12.46 -17.27
C LEU A 180 9.33 -11.22 -16.40
N CYS A 181 8.89 -10.11 -16.98
CA CYS A 181 8.75 -8.85 -16.28
C CYS A 181 7.76 -8.98 -15.10
N ARG A 182 7.87 -8.06 -14.13
CA ARG A 182 7.15 -8.17 -12.85
C ARG A 182 5.63 -8.21 -13.06
N VAL A 183 5.13 -7.45 -14.02
CA VAL A 183 3.70 -7.37 -14.35
C VAL A 183 3.19 -8.70 -14.87
N GLU A 184 3.96 -9.35 -15.75
CA GLU A 184 3.66 -10.64 -16.34
C GLU A 184 3.66 -11.73 -15.26
N ARG A 185 4.63 -11.72 -14.34
CA ARG A 185 4.60 -12.63 -13.19
C ARG A 185 3.36 -12.45 -12.32
N GLN A 186 2.84 -11.23 -12.20
CA GLN A 186 1.60 -10.99 -11.44
C GLN A 186 0.37 -11.61 -12.13
N ARG A 187 0.36 -11.76 -13.46
CA ARG A 187 -0.78 -12.36 -14.20
C ARG A 187 -1.00 -13.84 -13.84
N TYR A 188 0.03 -14.55 -13.38
CA TYR A 188 -0.17 -15.92 -12.87
C TYR A 188 -1.15 -15.98 -11.69
N SER A 189 -1.18 -14.93 -10.85
CA SER A 189 -2.16 -14.88 -9.75
C SER A 189 -3.60 -14.76 -10.28
N GLU A 190 -3.81 -14.04 -11.39
CA GLU A 190 -5.11 -13.90 -12.03
C GLU A 190 -5.54 -15.20 -12.71
N VAL A 191 -4.64 -15.86 -13.44
CA VAL A 191 -4.89 -17.18 -14.05
C VAL A 191 -5.26 -18.19 -12.96
N TRP A 192 -4.46 -18.27 -11.90
CA TRP A 192 -4.68 -19.21 -10.80
C TRP A 192 -5.99 -18.92 -10.06
N ALA A 193 -6.24 -17.66 -9.68
CA ALA A 193 -7.41 -17.29 -8.89
C ALA A 193 -8.73 -17.40 -9.68
N ASN A 194 -8.69 -17.30 -11.01
CA ASN A 194 -9.87 -17.44 -11.86
C ASN A 194 -10.16 -18.89 -12.30
N ASP A 195 -9.22 -19.83 -12.10
CA ASP A 195 -9.48 -21.25 -12.34
C ASP A 195 -10.67 -21.76 -11.49
N MET A 196 -11.60 -22.47 -12.13
CA MET A 196 -12.84 -22.91 -11.47
C MET A 196 -12.61 -23.96 -10.38
N ASN A 197 -11.56 -24.79 -10.50
CA ASN A 197 -11.20 -25.75 -9.46
C ASN A 197 -10.57 -25.02 -8.27
N VAL A 198 -9.74 -24.01 -8.50
CA VAL A 198 -9.19 -23.15 -7.43
C VAL A 198 -10.32 -22.42 -6.71
N ARG A 199 -11.24 -21.78 -7.43
CA ARG A 199 -12.40 -21.09 -6.83
C ARG A 199 -13.27 -22.04 -6.02
N LYS A 200 -13.45 -23.28 -6.48
CA LYS A 200 -14.17 -24.33 -5.73
C LYS A 200 -13.41 -24.72 -4.46
N ALA A 201 -12.09 -24.91 -4.53
CA ALA A 201 -11.25 -25.27 -3.39
C ALA A 201 -11.22 -24.16 -2.32
N LEU A 202 -11.24 -22.89 -2.73
CA LEU A 202 -11.32 -21.72 -1.84
C LEU A 202 -12.74 -21.43 -1.33
N ASN A 203 -13.73 -22.27 -1.66
CA ASN A 203 -15.14 -22.09 -1.32
C ASN A 203 -15.72 -20.74 -1.76
N ILE A 204 -15.31 -20.26 -2.95
CA ILE A 204 -15.86 -19.03 -3.54
C ILE A 204 -17.28 -19.32 -4.02
N ARG A 205 -18.24 -18.53 -3.53
CA ARG A 205 -19.65 -18.67 -3.89
C ARG A 205 -19.85 -18.33 -5.37
N ARG A 206 -20.59 -19.18 -6.09
CA ARG A 206 -20.92 -18.92 -7.50
C ARG A 206 -21.82 -17.69 -7.61
N GLY A 207 -21.57 -16.85 -8.63
CA GLY A 207 -22.35 -15.65 -8.90
C GLY A 207 -22.01 -14.42 -8.05
N THR A 208 -21.10 -14.51 -7.07
CA THR A 208 -20.77 -13.36 -6.20
C THR A 208 -19.62 -12.49 -6.71
N LYS A 209 -18.76 -13.06 -7.57
CA LYS A 209 -17.66 -12.38 -8.24
C LYS A 209 -17.56 -12.92 -9.65
N ALA A 210 -17.57 -12.06 -10.67
CA ALA A 210 -17.36 -12.49 -12.06
C ALA A 210 -15.91 -12.97 -12.23
N GLU A 211 -14.98 -12.04 -12.05
CA GLU A 211 -13.54 -12.25 -12.23
C GLU A 211 -12.78 -11.74 -11.01
N TRP A 212 -11.74 -12.47 -10.61
CA TRP A 212 -10.76 -12.03 -9.62
C TRP A 212 -9.69 -11.19 -10.32
N ALA A 213 -9.37 -10.04 -9.72
CA ALA A 213 -8.29 -9.18 -10.16
C ALA A 213 -7.41 -8.82 -8.97
N ARG A 214 -6.09 -8.74 -9.20
CA ARG A 214 -5.12 -8.44 -8.13
C ARG A 214 -5.36 -7.08 -7.50
N CYS A 215 -5.64 -6.07 -8.32
CA CYS A 215 -5.97 -4.72 -7.90
C CYS A 215 -7.19 -4.21 -8.68
N ASN A 216 -8.22 -3.75 -7.98
CA ASN A 216 -9.42 -3.21 -8.60
C ASN A 216 -9.49 -1.69 -8.36
N SER A 217 -9.11 -0.91 -9.37
CA SER A 217 -9.13 0.56 -9.32
C SER A 217 -10.52 1.17 -9.53
N SER A 218 -11.51 0.37 -9.95
CA SER A 218 -12.89 0.82 -10.19
C SER A 218 -13.74 0.88 -8.92
N ILE A 219 -13.20 0.51 -7.76
CA ILE A 219 -13.91 0.59 -6.48
C ILE A 219 -14.12 2.08 -6.11
N PRO A 220 -15.34 2.50 -5.74
CA PRO A 220 -15.59 3.84 -5.24
C PRO A 220 -14.97 4.01 -3.85
N TYR A 221 -13.71 4.46 -3.84
CA TYR A 221 -12.86 4.55 -2.65
C TYR A 221 -12.42 6.01 -2.38
N ILE A 222 -12.83 6.55 -1.24
CA ILE A 222 -12.47 7.91 -0.81
C ILE A 222 -11.19 7.87 0.05
N LYS A 223 -10.17 8.62 -0.35
CA LYS A 223 -8.91 8.75 0.41
C LYS A 223 -9.02 9.90 1.42
N ASP A 224 -9.82 9.70 2.46
CA ASP A 224 -10.17 10.69 3.49
C ASP A 224 -9.05 10.91 4.53
N VAL A 225 -8.00 10.08 4.54
CA VAL A 225 -6.86 10.25 5.45
C VAL A 225 -5.66 10.80 4.70
N ARG A 226 -5.31 12.07 4.97
CA ARG A 226 -4.13 12.72 4.38
C ARG A 226 -2.82 12.08 4.86
N SER A 227 -2.69 11.91 6.17
CA SER A 227 -1.50 11.41 6.86
C SER A 227 -1.88 10.40 7.95
N SER A 228 -1.15 9.28 8.05
CA SER A 228 -1.31 8.32 9.17
C SER A 228 -0.33 8.53 10.32
N VAL A 229 0.52 9.56 10.26
CA VAL A 229 1.56 9.83 11.26
C VAL A 229 0.98 10.09 12.65
N ASP A 230 -0.16 10.77 12.74
CA ASP A 230 -0.80 11.05 14.04
C ASP A 230 -1.38 9.79 14.70
N TYR A 231 -1.86 8.83 13.91
CA TYR A 231 -2.26 7.52 14.42
C TYR A 231 -1.05 6.77 14.98
N HIS A 232 0.09 6.79 14.29
CA HIS A 232 1.33 6.22 14.83
C HIS A 232 1.74 6.86 16.15
N ARG A 233 1.71 8.20 16.25
CA ARG A 233 2.03 8.93 17.49
C ARG A 233 1.11 8.54 18.65
N ASN A 234 -0.19 8.44 18.41
CA ASN A 234 -1.15 8.00 19.43
C ASN A 234 -0.84 6.56 19.89
N LEU A 235 -0.62 5.65 18.93
CA LEU A 235 -0.33 4.25 19.23
C LEU A 235 1.01 4.03 19.94
N MET A 236 2.00 4.91 19.74
CA MET A 236 3.28 4.87 20.48
C MET A 236 3.12 5.19 21.97
N GLN A 237 2.04 5.88 22.36
CA GLN A 237 1.73 6.13 23.78
C GLN A 237 1.07 4.90 24.44
N LYS A 238 0.73 3.87 23.67
CA LYS A 238 0.16 2.61 24.16
C LYS A 238 1.26 1.56 24.31
N SER A 239 1.01 0.51 25.08
CA SER A 239 1.92 -0.63 25.25
C SER A 239 1.93 -1.58 24.03
N LEU A 240 2.12 -1.03 22.82
CA LEU A 240 2.11 -1.76 21.54
C LEU A 240 3.50 -1.69 20.88
N ARG A 241 3.89 -2.78 20.21
CA ARG A 241 5.10 -2.82 19.38
C ARG A 241 4.79 -2.37 17.96
N ALA A 242 5.57 -1.43 17.43
CA ALA A 242 5.51 -1.05 16.03
C ALA A 242 6.80 -1.51 15.33
N PHE A 243 6.67 -2.16 14.17
CA PHE A 243 7.80 -2.43 13.29
C PHE A 243 7.50 -1.85 11.91
N VAL A 244 8.34 -0.91 11.48
CA VAL A 244 8.23 -0.26 10.18
C VAL A 244 9.49 -0.60 9.42
N TYR A 245 9.34 -1.13 8.22
CA TYR A 245 10.48 -1.44 7.36
C TYR A 245 10.23 -0.91 5.96
N ARG A 246 11.31 -0.47 5.32
CA ARG A 246 11.32 -0.13 3.90
C ARG A 246 12.51 -0.79 3.25
N LYS A 247 12.32 -1.34 2.05
CA LYS A 247 13.43 -1.83 1.25
C LYS A 247 13.97 -0.70 0.39
N VAL A 248 15.23 -0.33 0.63
CA VAL A 248 15.92 0.83 0.04
C VAL A 248 15.90 0.84 -1.51
N MET A 249 15.69 -0.30 -2.15
CA MET A 249 15.72 -0.46 -3.62
C MET A 249 14.33 -0.61 -4.27
N GLU A 250 13.24 -0.52 -3.51
CA GLU A 250 11.89 -0.79 -4.03
C GLU A 250 11.08 0.44 -4.42
N THR A 251 11.42 1.66 -4.01
CA THR A 251 10.59 2.82 -4.41
C THR A 251 11.41 4.07 -4.62
N LEU A 252 11.12 4.85 -5.67
CA LEU A 252 11.67 6.20 -5.88
C LEU A 252 11.29 7.20 -4.78
N MET A 253 10.53 6.77 -3.77
CA MET A 253 10.07 7.58 -2.65
C MET A 253 10.81 7.18 -1.37
N GLU A 254 11.29 8.17 -0.62
CA GLU A 254 11.77 8.02 0.75
C GLU A 254 10.72 8.60 1.71
N ASN A 255 10.41 7.91 2.81
CA ASN A 255 9.79 8.58 3.93
C ASN A 255 10.96 9.13 4.70
N ASP A 256 10.99 10.44 4.94
CA ASP A 256 12.00 11.00 5.84
C ASP A 256 11.69 10.45 7.25
N GLU A 257 12.26 9.28 7.57
CA GLU A 257 12.04 8.57 8.82
C GLU A 257 12.39 9.47 10.01
N LYS A 258 13.35 10.38 9.84
CA LYS A 258 13.70 11.41 10.84
C LYS A 258 12.56 12.38 11.10
N ARG A 259 11.75 12.69 10.09
CA ARG A 259 10.60 13.62 10.16
C ARG A 259 9.32 12.93 10.63
N MET A 260 9.18 11.64 10.31
CA MET A 260 8.06 10.79 10.74
C MET A 260 8.16 10.38 12.21
N TRP A 261 9.35 9.99 12.67
CA TRP A 261 9.56 9.35 13.97
C TRP A 261 10.33 10.19 14.98
N GLY A 262 10.72 11.41 14.60
CA GLY A 262 11.30 12.45 15.47
C GLY A 262 12.11 11.93 16.65
N LYS A 263 13.40 11.61 16.44
CA LYS A 263 14.37 11.17 17.47
C LYS A 263 13.72 10.34 18.60
N ALA A 264 13.54 9.05 18.36
CA ALA A 264 13.48 8.08 19.45
C ALA A 264 14.78 8.14 20.28
#